data_AF-V7B400-F1
#
_entry.id   AF-V7B400-F1
#
_cell.length_a   1.000
_cell.length_b   1.000
_cell.length_c   1.000
_cell.angle_alpha   90.00
_cell.angle_beta   90.00
_cell.angle_gamma   90.00
#
_symmetry.space_group_name_H-M   'P 1'
#
loop_
_entity.id
_entity.type
_entity.pdbx_description
1 polymer ?
#
loop_
_entity_poly.entity_id
_entity_poly.type
_entity_poly.pdbx_seq_one_letter_code
_entity_poly.pdbx_strand_id
1 'polypeptide(L)'
;MGRKASHVALECTLQSHPNMVILGEEVVASKLTLFEITKQITDAVQTRAEQDKYHGVILLPEGLIESIPEVYALLKEIHGLLRQSVVVDKISS
;
A
#
# COMPACT_ATOMS: atom_id res chain seq x y z
N MET A 1 -13.74 1.06 1.24
CA MET A 1 -14.00 2.10 0.21
C MET A 1 -12.74 2.34 -0.60
N GLY A 2 -12.80 2.32 -1.93
CA GLY A 2 -11.62 2.55 -2.81
C GLY A 2 -10.76 1.31 -3.07
N ARG A 3 -11.39 0.15 -3.33
CA ARG A 3 -10.69 -1.15 -3.39
C ARG A 3 -9.82 -1.37 -4.64
N LYS A 4 -10.24 -0.83 -5.80
CA LYS A 4 -9.55 -1.08 -7.09
C LYS A 4 -8.85 0.14 -7.69
N ALA A 5 -9.35 1.32 -7.39
CA ALA A 5 -8.89 2.56 -7.97
C ALA A 5 -8.77 3.62 -6.87
N SER A 6 -7.75 4.48 -7.00
CA SER A 6 -7.38 5.47 -6.00
C SER A 6 -8.12 6.81 -6.17
N HIS A 7 -9.25 6.85 -6.90
CA HIS A 7 -9.98 8.10 -7.18
C HIS A 7 -10.34 8.88 -5.91
N VAL A 8 -10.80 8.19 -4.86
CA VAL A 8 -11.14 8.83 -3.58
C VAL A 8 -9.88 9.39 -2.92
N ALA A 9 -8.77 8.63 -2.93
CA ALA A 9 -7.51 9.09 -2.37
C ALA A 9 -6.99 10.32 -3.14
N LEU A 10 -7.03 10.28 -4.47
CA LEU A 10 -6.61 11.39 -5.33
C LEU A 10 -7.43 12.66 -5.09
N GLU A 11 -8.77 12.54 -5.03
CA GLU A 11 -9.64 13.68 -4.76
C GLU A 11 -9.35 14.26 -3.37
N CYS A 12 -9.25 13.42 -2.33
CA CYS A 12 -8.87 13.87 -1.00
C CYS A 12 -7.51 14.56 -0.98
N THR A 13 -6.52 14.05 -1.72
CA THR A 13 -5.21 14.70 -1.85
C THR A 13 -5.32 16.11 -2.42
N LEU A 14 -6.12 16.30 -3.47
CA LEU A 14 -6.33 17.61 -4.09
C LEU A 14 -7.03 18.59 -3.15
N GLN A 15 -7.96 18.12 -2.32
CA GLN A 15 -8.72 18.97 -1.40
C GLN A 15 -7.95 19.31 -0.11
N SER A 16 -7.17 18.36 0.42
CA SER A 16 -6.59 18.48 1.76
C SER A 16 -5.08 18.65 1.80
N HIS A 17 -4.40 18.56 0.65
CA HIS A 17 -2.95 18.71 0.50
C HIS A 17 -2.13 17.95 1.59
N PRO A 18 -2.27 16.61 1.69
CA PRO A 18 -1.46 15.82 2.60
C PRO A 18 0.02 15.92 2.23
N ASN A 19 0.91 15.56 3.15
CA ASN A 19 2.35 15.61 2.90
C ASN A 19 2.81 14.53 1.92
N MET A 20 2.08 13.42 1.83
CA MET A 20 2.33 12.32 0.92
C MET A 20 1.02 11.58 0.63
N VAL A 21 0.89 11.05 -0.59
CA VAL A 21 -0.15 10.09 -0.98
C VAL A 21 0.52 8.96 -1.73
N ILE A 22 0.00 7.74 -1.60
CA ILE A 22 0.46 6.58 -2.36
C ILE A 22 -0.70 6.08 -3.20
N LEU A 23 -0.53 6.05 -4.52
CA LEU A 23 -1.57 5.62 -5.45
C LEU A 23 -1.28 4.19 -5.92
N GLY A 24 -2.26 3.30 -5.80
CA GLY A 24 -2.11 1.90 -6.19
C GLY A 24 -1.73 1.73 -7.67
N GLU A 25 -2.22 2.62 -8.53
CA GLU A 25 -1.93 2.63 -9.97
C GLU A 25 -0.45 2.86 -10.25
N GLU A 26 0.19 3.77 -9.52
CA GLU A 26 1.64 4.03 -9.62
C GLU A 26 2.44 2.85 -9.07
N VAL A 27 2.01 2.26 -7.95
CA VAL A 27 2.64 1.07 -7.37
C VAL A 27 2.67 -0.09 -8.36
N VAL A 28 1.56 -0.33 -9.07
CA VAL A 28 1.49 -1.37 -10.11
C VAL A 28 2.37 -1.02 -11.31
N ALA A 29 2.31 0.23 -11.80
CA ALA A 29 3.06 0.67 -12.98
C ALA A 29 4.58 0.59 -12.75
N SER A 30 5.04 1.01 -11.57
CA SER A 30 6.45 1.03 -11.18
C SER A 30 6.90 -0.27 -10.52
N LYS A 31 5.99 -1.24 -10.31
CA LYS A 31 6.23 -2.53 -9.62
C LYS A 31 6.88 -2.37 -8.25
N LEU A 32 6.44 -1.39 -7.48
CA LEU A 32 7.03 -1.09 -6.18
C LEU A 32 6.76 -2.24 -5.20
N THR A 33 7.81 -2.67 -4.51
CA THR A 33 7.76 -3.62 -3.41
C THR A 33 7.27 -2.94 -2.13
N LEU A 34 6.83 -3.73 -1.14
CA LEU A 34 6.46 -3.20 0.17
C LEU A 34 7.67 -2.48 0.81
N PHE A 35 8.87 -3.04 0.64
CA PHE A 35 10.10 -2.44 1.13
C PHE A 35 10.33 -1.05 0.51
N GLU A 36 10.23 -0.91 -0.80
CA GLU A 36 10.41 0.38 -1.47
C GLU A 36 9.37 1.41 -1.04
N ILE A 37 8.11 1.00 -0.85
CA ILE A 37 7.05 1.88 -0.35
C ILE A 37 7.39 2.37 1.07
N THR A 38 7.75 1.46 1.98
CA THR A 38 8.14 1.84 3.34
C THR A 38 9.36 2.75 3.36
N LYS A 39 10.34 2.50 2.49
CA LYS A 39 11.52 3.34 2.33
C LYS A 39 11.16 4.76 1.87
N GLN A 40 10.28 4.90 0.88
CA GLN A 40 9.80 6.21 0.44
C GLN A 40 9.13 6.99 1.57
N ILE A 41 8.32 6.31 2.40
CA ILE A 41 7.71 6.93 3.58
C ILE A 41 8.77 7.37 4.58
N THR A 42 9.75 6.52 4.89
CA THR A 42 10.80 6.87 5.86
C THR A 42 11.69 8.00 5.35
N ASP A 43 12.01 8.01 4.05
CA ASP A 43 12.81 9.07 3.42
C ASP A 43 12.05 10.41 3.47
N ALA A 44 10.73 10.40 3.26
CA ALA A 44 9.88 11.59 3.38
C ALA A 44 9.81 12.10 4.84
N VAL A 45 9.69 11.19 5.82
CA VAL A 45 9.70 11.55 7.25
C VAL A 45 11.06 12.14 7.65
N GLN A 46 12.17 11.52 7.23
CA GLN A 46 13.51 12.02 7.49
C GLN A 46 13.72 13.42 6.92
N THR A 47 13.38 13.62 5.64
CA THR A 47 13.51 14.93 4.96
C THR A 47 12.72 16.02 5.69
N ARG A 48 11.56 15.68 6.27
CA ARG A 48 10.77 16.62 7.08
C ARG A 48 11.40 16.88 8.45
N ALA A 49 11.95 15.86 9.10
CA ALA A 49 12.63 16.00 10.38
C ALA A 49 13.89 16.89 10.27
N GLU A 50 14.61 16.83 9.16
CA GLU A 50 15.73 17.75 8.84
C GLU A 50 15.31 19.21 8.72
N GLN A 51 14.00 19.48 8.57
CA GLN A 51 13.40 20.81 8.55
C GLN A 51 12.66 21.14 9.86
N ASP A 52 12.96 20.43 10.95
CA ASP A 52 12.30 20.54 12.26
C ASP A 52 10.78 20.29 12.23
N LYS A 53 10.28 19.53 11.23
CA LYS A 53 8.85 19.19 11.08
C LYS A 53 8.58 17.75 11.54
N TYR A 54 8.30 17.58 12.83
CA TYR A 54 7.97 16.27 13.44
C TYR A 54 6.48 15.88 13.37
N HIS A 55 5.79 16.32 12.33
CA HIS A 55 4.38 16.04 12.10
C HIS A 55 4.12 15.84 10.61
N GLY A 56 3.03 15.15 10.27
CA GLY A 56 2.58 15.04 8.89
C GLY A 56 1.38 14.12 8.75
N VAL A 57 0.77 14.16 7.57
CA VAL A 57 -0.35 13.32 7.17
C VAL A 57 0.01 12.60 5.89
N ILE A 58 -0.17 11.28 5.90
CA ILE A 58 -0.04 10.41 4.73
C ILE A 58 -1.40 9.82 4.42
N LEU A 59 -1.79 9.86 3.15
CA LEU A 59 -3.04 9.27 2.69
C LEU A 59 -2.77 7.94 1.97
N LEU A 60 -3.40 6.87 2.45
CA LEU A 60 -3.27 5.52 1.89
C LEU A 60 -4.64 4.99 1.46
N PRO A 61 -4.81 4.50 0.23
CA PRO A 61 -6.04 3.84 -0.20
C PRO A 61 -6.13 2.44 0.42
N GLU A 62 -7.33 2.02 0.82
CA GLU A 62 -7.58 0.69 1.42
C GLU A 62 -7.10 -0.46 0.51
N GLY A 63 -7.27 -0.31 -0.81
CA GLY A 63 -6.87 -1.30 -1.80
C GLY A 63 -5.36 -1.40 -2.07
N LEU A 64 -4.52 -0.57 -1.44
CA LEU A 64 -3.08 -0.49 -1.72
C LEU A 64 -2.39 -1.87 -1.65
N ILE A 65 -2.81 -2.71 -0.71
CA ILE A 65 -2.25 -4.06 -0.52
C ILE A 65 -2.42 -4.96 -1.75
N GLU A 66 -3.49 -4.79 -2.52
CA GLU A 66 -3.74 -5.56 -3.74
C GLU A 66 -2.89 -5.05 -4.93
N SER A 67 -2.31 -3.85 -4.81
CA SER A 67 -1.44 -3.24 -5.83
C SER A 67 0.03 -3.65 -5.71
N ILE A 68 0.47 -4.08 -4.52
CA ILE A 68 1.86 -4.49 -4.28
C ILE A 68 2.08 -5.89 -4.86
N PRO A 69 3.04 -6.11 -5.79
CA PRO A 69 3.17 -7.37 -6.52
C PRO A 69 3.32 -8.62 -5.65
N GLU A 70 4.19 -8.56 -4.63
CA GLU A 70 4.47 -9.68 -3.74
C GLU A 70 3.28 -10.03 -2.83
N VAL A 71 2.55 -9.01 -2.36
CA VAL A 71 1.34 -9.20 -1.54
C VAL A 71 0.19 -9.73 -2.39
N TYR A 72 0.05 -9.23 -3.62
CA TYR A 72 -0.94 -9.73 -4.57
C TYR A 72 -0.71 -11.22 -4.91
N ALA A 73 0.54 -11.61 -5.14
CA ALA A 73 0.91 -13.00 -5.39
C ALA A 73 0.55 -13.90 -4.20
N LEU A 74 0.90 -13.47 -2.98
CA LEU A 74 0.56 -14.15 -1.73
C LEU A 74 -0.96 -14.32 -1.57
N LEU A 75 -1.74 -13.24 -1.76
CA LEU A 75 -3.19 -13.28 -1.66
C LEU A 75 -3.80 -14.25 -2.68
N LYS A 76 -3.25 -14.31 -3.89
CA LYS A 76 -3.70 -15.24 -4.93
C LYS A 76 -3.45 -16.70 -4.53
N GLU A 77 -2.30 -16.99 -3.92
CA GLU A 77 -1.96 -18.32 -3.42
C GLU A 77 -2.88 -18.75 -2.28
N ILE A 78 -3.08 -17.89 -1.28
CA ILE A 78 -3.99 -18.12 -0.15
C ILE A 78 -5.41 -18.42 -0.66
N HIS A 79 -5.92 -17.60 -1.59
CA HIS A 79 -7.24 -17.85 -2.18
C HIS A 79 -7.30 -19.16 -2.98
N GLY A 80 -6.21 -19.56 -3.62
CA GLY A 80 -6.09 -20.85 -4.30
C GLY A 80 -6.22 -22.03 -3.35
N LEU A 81 -5.47 -22.00 -2.23
CA LEU A 81 -5.49 -23.05 -1.20
C LEU A 81 -6.86 -23.14 -0.49
N LEU A 82 -7.48 -22.00 -0.19
CA LEU A 82 -8.81 -21.96 0.42
C LEU A 82 -9.88 -22.59 -0.48
N ARG A 83 -9.83 -22.34 -1.80
CA ARG A 83 -10.76 -22.98 -2.76
C ARG A 83 -10.59 -24.49 -2.83
N GLN A 84 -9.41 -25.00 -2.54
CA GLN A 84 -9.11 -26.43 -2.49
C GLN A 84 -9.53 -27.09 -1.16
N SER A 85 -10.16 -26.34 -0.24
CA SER A 85 -10.57 -26.82 1.10
C SER A 85 -9.39 -27.40 1.90
N VAL A 86 -8.18 -26.90 1.67
CA VAL A 86 -7.02 -27.26 2.49
C VAL A 86 -7.29 -26.79 3.92
N VAL A 87 -7.25 -27.74 4.86
CA VAL A 87 -7.44 -27.46 6.29
C VAL A 87 -6.36 -26.47 6.73
N VAL A 88 -6.78 -25.37 7.36
CA VAL A 88 -5.90 -24.25 7.76
C VAL A 88 -4.68 -24.73 8.55
N ASP A 89 -4.84 -25.78 9.36
CA ASP A 89 -3.77 -26.39 10.17
C ASP A 89 -2.62 -27.00 9.34
N LYS A 90 -2.85 -27.31 8.05
CA LYS A 90 -1.80 -27.84 7.14
C LYS A 90 -1.04 -26.74 6.39
N ILE A 91 -1.45 -25.47 6.51
CA ILE A 91 -0.84 -24.35 5.78
C ILE A 91 0.39 -23.79 6.54
N SER A 92 0.48 -24.02 7.85
CA SER A 92 1.59 -23.55 8.70
C SER A 92 2.75 -24.54 8.86
N SER A 93 2.75 -25.67 8.14
CA SER A 93 3.84 -26.67 8.13
C SER A 93 4.64 -26.58 6.84
#